data_AF-Q1R8A1-F1
#
_entry.id   AF-Q1R8A1-F1
#
_cell.length_a   1.000
_cell.length_b   1.000
_cell.length_c   1.000
_cell.angle_alpha   90.00
_cell.angle_beta   90.00
_cell.angle_gamma   90.00
#
_symmetry.space_group_name_H-M   'P 1'
#
loop_
_entity.id
_entity.type
_entity.pdbx_description
1 polymer ?
#
loop_
_entity_poly.entity_id
_entity_poly.type
_entity_poly.pdbx_seq_one_letter_code
_entity_poly.pdbx_strand_id
1 'polypeptide(L)'
;MTNLQLEERFRALEKDYDALISTKYTAQNVLTHTMETYVDSGKYKNWIARVKKLIEDSYGKESDYYNDFNTVNSRWSSNYNTLIKSYKPLFDAARDDLAHSAVSTNTPQEGSPLSLVLNILNRFPTFVRQLKRRYNGRAPLEVNDEYDVQDLIYALLTLHFNDIRAEEYTPSFAGAASRQDFLLKKEKIVIEVKKTRESLGAGKVGGELLIDMARYRAHQDCDTLILFVYDPDCYINNPLGVKTDLESKDAEGKVKVVIAQF
;
A
#
# COMPACT_ATOMS: atom_id res chain seq x y z
N MET A 1 0.62 -7.71 14.80
CA MET A 1 1.08 -9.09 14.58
C MET A 1 2.07 -9.05 13.43
N THR A 2 3.18 -9.79 13.47
CA THR A 2 4.16 -9.75 12.36
C THR A 2 3.71 -10.64 11.20
N ASN A 3 4.16 -10.36 9.96
CA ASN A 3 3.85 -11.23 8.81
C ASN A 3 4.38 -12.65 8.98
N LEU A 4 5.54 -12.82 9.64
CA LEU A 4 6.07 -14.13 10.00
C LEU A 4 5.11 -14.93 10.91
N GLN A 5 4.48 -14.26 11.89
CA GLN A 5 3.46 -14.89 12.74
C GLN A 5 2.18 -15.23 11.97
N LEU A 6 1.79 -14.43 10.98
CA LEU A 6 0.63 -14.71 10.14
C LEU A 6 0.88 -15.90 9.21
N GLU A 7 2.04 -15.98 8.56
CA GLU A 7 2.42 -17.12 7.72
C GLU A 7 2.42 -18.44 8.49
N GLU A 8 2.94 -18.45 9.72
CA GLU A 8 2.89 -19.62 10.60
C GLU A 8 1.45 -20.05 10.90
N ARG A 9 0.55 -19.09 11.14
CA ARG A 9 -0.88 -19.36 11.37
C ARG A 9 -1.56 -19.92 10.12
N PHE A 10 -1.25 -19.42 8.94
CA PHE A 10 -1.74 -19.97 7.67
C PHE A 10 -1.25 -21.42 7.49
N ARG A 11 0.03 -21.70 7.72
CA ARG A 11 0.57 -23.07 7.65
C ARG A 11 -0.08 -24.02 8.66
N ALA A 12 -0.34 -23.55 9.88
CA ALA A 12 -1.03 -24.36 10.89
C ALA A 12 -2.46 -24.70 10.47
N LEU A 13 -3.20 -23.73 9.90
CA LEU A 13 -4.57 -23.96 9.43
C LEU A 13 -4.65 -24.83 8.16
N GLU A 14 -3.61 -24.86 7.33
CA GLU A 14 -3.51 -25.83 6.24
C GLU A 14 -3.39 -27.26 6.79
N LYS A 15 -2.58 -27.48 7.83
CA LYS A 15 -2.51 -28.79 8.51
C LYS A 15 -3.85 -29.19 9.15
N ASP A 16 -4.54 -28.23 9.75
CA ASP A 16 -5.86 -28.46 10.33
C ASP A 16 -6.91 -28.79 9.24
N TYR A 17 -6.78 -28.18 8.06
CA TYR A 17 -7.59 -28.51 6.89
C TYR A 17 -7.36 -29.96 6.44
N ASP A 18 -6.11 -30.40 6.32
CA ASP A 18 -5.80 -31.79 5.96
C ASP A 18 -6.36 -32.79 7.00
N ALA A 19 -6.25 -32.46 8.28
CA ALA A 19 -6.82 -33.24 9.38
C ALA A 19 -8.36 -33.23 9.40
N LEU A 20 -9.00 -32.22 8.81
CA LEU A 20 -10.45 -32.15 8.60
C LEU A 20 -10.86 -33.00 7.39
N ILE A 21 -10.17 -32.87 6.26
CA ILE A 21 -10.46 -33.61 5.03
C ILE A 21 -10.29 -35.13 5.22
N SER A 22 -9.36 -35.55 6.08
CA SER A 22 -9.22 -36.97 6.44
C SER A 22 -10.44 -37.56 7.17
N THR A 23 -11.35 -36.74 7.70
CA THR A 23 -12.62 -37.19 8.32
C THR A 23 -13.76 -37.37 7.33
N LYS A 24 -13.48 -37.34 6.02
CA LYS A 24 -14.53 -37.46 4.99
C LYS A 24 -15.32 -38.76 5.11
N TYR A 25 -16.63 -38.67 4.98
CA TYR A 25 -17.53 -39.83 4.92
C TYR A 25 -18.70 -39.53 3.98
N THR A 26 -19.33 -40.57 3.44
CA THR A 26 -20.52 -40.41 2.58
C THR A 26 -21.76 -40.80 3.37
N ALA A 27 -22.78 -39.95 3.33
CA ALA A 27 -24.07 -40.21 3.95
C ALA A 27 -25.20 -39.72 3.05
N GLN A 28 -26.40 -40.27 3.25
CA GLN A 28 -27.58 -39.78 2.56
C GLN A 28 -28.02 -38.45 3.17
N ASN A 29 -28.18 -37.43 2.35
CA ASN A 29 -28.73 -36.14 2.76
C ASN A 29 -30.21 -36.33 3.14
N VAL A 30 -30.58 -35.84 4.33
CA VAL A 30 -31.91 -36.05 4.91
C VAL A 30 -33.01 -35.31 4.13
N LEU A 31 -32.68 -34.22 3.44
CA LEU A 31 -33.63 -33.39 2.71
C LEU A 31 -33.74 -33.77 1.23
N THR A 32 -32.61 -34.03 0.58
CA THR A 32 -32.57 -34.32 -0.86
C THR A 32 -32.56 -35.81 -1.17
N HIS A 33 -32.38 -36.67 -0.16
CA HIS A 33 -32.19 -38.12 -0.29
C HIS A 33 -31.03 -38.55 -1.20
N THR A 34 -30.16 -37.62 -1.60
CA THR A 34 -28.97 -37.88 -2.40
C THR A 34 -27.80 -38.31 -1.52
N MET A 35 -26.93 -39.17 -2.05
CA MET A 35 -25.67 -39.51 -1.37
C MET A 35 -24.69 -38.34 -1.53
N GLU A 36 -24.25 -37.78 -0.41
CA GLU A 36 -23.32 -36.65 -0.38
C GLU A 36 -22.13 -36.94 0.53
N THR A 37 -21.00 -36.31 0.21
CA THR A 37 -19.80 -36.37 1.07
C THR A 37 -19.90 -35.31 2.14
N TYR A 38 -19.52 -35.67 3.37
CA TYR A 38 -19.45 -34.81 4.54
C TYR A 38 -18.07 -34.93 5.19
N VAL A 39 -17.77 -34.00 6.07
CA VAL A 39 -16.64 -34.05 7.01
C VAL A 39 -17.14 -33.87 8.43
N ASP A 40 -16.30 -34.15 9.43
CA ASP A 40 -16.64 -33.94 10.84
C ASP A 40 -17.12 -32.50 11.09
N SER A 41 -18.34 -32.37 11.62
CA SER A 41 -19.00 -31.06 11.81
C SER A 41 -18.30 -30.18 12.84
N GLY A 42 -17.72 -30.78 13.89
CA GLY A 42 -17.03 -30.06 14.95
C GLY A 42 -15.72 -29.46 14.45
N LYS A 43 -14.89 -30.28 13.80
CA LYS A 43 -13.65 -29.84 13.15
C LYS A 43 -13.93 -28.82 12.06
N TYR A 44 -14.99 -29.00 11.27
CA TYR A 44 -15.42 -28.05 10.24
C TYR A 44 -15.71 -26.67 10.81
N LYS A 45 -16.56 -26.58 11.85
CA LYS A 45 -16.92 -25.30 12.49
C LYS A 45 -15.70 -24.62 13.13
N ASN A 46 -14.84 -25.40 13.78
CA ASN A 46 -13.62 -24.88 14.40
C ASN A 46 -12.67 -24.31 13.35
N TRP A 47 -12.43 -25.05 12.27
CA TRP A 47 -11.58 -24.59 11.17
C TRP A 47 -12.10 -23.29 10.56
N ILE A 48 -13.40 -23.20 10.25
CA ILE A 48 -14.03 -21.97 9.73
C ILE A 48 -13.86 -20.79 10.68
N ALA A 49 -14.12 -20.98 11.98
CA ALA A 49 -14.00 -19.91 12.96
C ALA A 49 -12.55 -19.39 13.07
N ARG A 50 -11.57 -20.29 13.03
CA ARG A 50 -10.15 -19.93 13.10
C ARG A 50 -9.65 -19.28 11.82
N VAL A 51 -10.11 -19.75 10.65
CA VAL A 51 -9.82 -19.11 9.36
C VAL A 51 -10.42 -17.71 9.30
N LYS A 52 -11.69 -17.53 9.68
CA LYS A 52 -12.33 -16.21 9.77
C LYS A 52 -11.51 -15.25 10.60
N LYS A 53 -11.07 -15.71 11.79
CA LYS A 53 -10.26 -14.88 12.68
C LYS A 53 -8.89 -14.57 12.08
N LEU A 54 -8.26 -15.52 11.38
CA LEU A 54 -7.01 -15.27 10.66
C LEU A 54 -7.18 -14.24 9.54
N ILE A 55 -8.22 -14.34 8.73
CA ILE A 55 -8.53 -13.35 7.68
C ILE A 55 -8.76 -11.97 8.30
N GLU A 56 -9.55 -11.87 9.39
CA GLU A 56 -9.74 -10.62 10.13
C GLU A 56 -8.42 -10.03 10.62
N ASP A 57 -7.56 -10.86 11.23
CA ASP A 57 -6.27 -10.42 11.76
C ASP A 57 -5.25 -10.06 10.66
N SER A 58 -5.45 -10.56 9.43
CA SER A 58 -4.54 -10.36 8.29
C SER A 58 -4.95 -9.18 7.41
N TYR A 59 -6.25 -8.97 7.19
CA TYR A 59 -6.79 -7.99 6.23
C TYR A 59 -7.80 -7.00 6.83
N GLY A 60 -8.23 -7.22 8.07
CA GLY A 60 -9.27 -6.42 8.71
C GLY A 60 -10.71 -6.82 8.33
N LYS A 61 -11.68 -6.30 9.08
CA LYS A 61 -13.12 -6.61 8.91
C LYS A 61 -13.74 -6.00 7.66
N GLU A 62 -13.16 -4.93 7.14
CA GLU A 62 -13.65 -4.24 5.94
C GLU A 62 -13.09 -4.85 4.65
N SER A 63 -12.24 -5.87 4.74
CA SER A 63 -11.64 -6.51 3.56
C SER A 63 -12.66 -7.34 2.76
N ASP A 64 -12.47 -7.38 1.45
CA ASP A 64 -13.25 -8.23 0.55
C ASP A 64 -13.16 -9.70 0.98
N TYR A 65 -11.98 -10.18 1.39
CA TYR A 65 -11.81 -11.53 1.95
C TYR A 65 -12.69 -11.79 3.17
N TYR A 66 -12.74 -10.87 4.13
CA TYR A 66 -13.58 -11.04 5.31
C TYR A 66 -15.07 -10.99 4.96
N ASN A 67 -15.47 -10.09 4.05
CA ASN A 67 -16.85 -9.95 3.61
C ASN A 67 -17.32 -11.18 2.83
N ASP A 68 -16.56 -11.65 1.85
CA ASP A 68 -16.85 -12.84 1.06
C ASP A 68 -16.92 -14.10 1.93
N PHE A 69 -16.02 -14.22 2.90
CA PHE A 69 -16.05 -15.34 3.85
C PHE A 69 -17.36 -15.38 4.66
N ASN A 70 -17.96 -14.23 4.98
CA ASN A 70 -19.23 -14.16 5.72
C ASN A 70 -20.47 -14.38 4.85
N THR A 71 -20.38 -14.21 3.53
CA THR A 71 -21.51 -14.37 2.61
C THR A 71 -21.62 -15.78 2.01
N VAL A 72 -20.68 -16.67 2.32
CA VAL A 72 -20.71 -18.07 1.88
C VAL A 72 -22.03 -18.74 2.25
N ASN A 73 -22.78 -19.14 1.21
CA ASN A 73 -24.09 -19.77 1.36
C ASN A 73 -23.95 -21.30 1.37
N SER A 74 -24.38 -21.93 2.46
CA SER A 74 -24.35 -23.39 2.64
C SER A 74 -25.73 -24.06 2.55
N ARG A 75 -26.78 -23.36 2.10
CA ARG A 75 -28.18 -23.86 2.19
C ARG A 75 -28.45 -25.14 1.40
N TRP A 76 -27.73 -25.37 0.30
CA TRP A 76 -28.00 -26.45 -0.65
C TRP A 76 -26.77 -27.32 -0.90
N SER A 77 -25.85 -27.40 0.06
CA SER A 77 -24.61 -28.14 -0.10
C SER A 77 -24.18 -28.76 1.20
N SER A 78 -23.61 -29.96 1.14
CA SER A 78 -22.94 -30.56 2.28
C SER A 78 -21.83 -29.65 2.82
N ASN A 79 -21.45 -29.86 4.08
CA ASN A 79 -20.35 -29.11 4.68
C ASN A 79 -19.03 -29.32 3.92
N TYR A 80 -18.78 -30.53 3.41
CA TYR A 80 -17.62 -30.81 2.56
C TYR A 80 -17.67 -30.02 1.25
N ASN A 81 -18.80 -30.02 0.53
CA ASN A 81 -18.92 -29.28 -0.73
C ASN A 81 -18.76 -27.77 -0.51
N THR A 82 -19.34 -27.23 0.55
CA THR A 82 -19.19 -25.82 0.93
C THR A 82 -17.73 -25.51 1.28
N LEU A 83 -17.06 -26.41 2.01
CA LEU A 83 -15.64 -26.29 2.36
C LEU A 83 -14.76 -26.16 1.12
N ILE A 84 -14.87 -27.12 0.18
CA ILE A 84 -13.96 -27.19 -0.97
C ILE A 84 -14.28 -26.17 -2.06
N LYS A 85 -15.55 -25.77 -2.22
CA LYS A 85 -15.96 -24.84 -3.29
C LYS A 85 -15.92 -23.38 -2.88
N SER A 86 -15.98 -23.07 -1.59
CA SER A 86 -16.10 -21.69 -1.12
C SER A 86 -15.01 -21.34 -0.11
N TYR A 87 -14.94 -22.03 1.02
CA TYR A 87 -14.04 -21.62 2.10
C TYR A 87 -12.56 -21.88 1.80
N LYS A 88 -12.22 -23.03 1.21
CA LYS A 88 -10.82 -23.37 0.89
C LYS A 88 -10.24 -22.45 -0.20
N PRO A 89 -10.94 -22.16 -1.32
CA PRO A 89 -10.47 -21.19 -2.29
C PRO A 89 -10.23 -19.79 -1.70
N LEU A 90 -11.14 -19.30 -0.83
CA LEU A 90 -10.96 -18.01 -0.14
C LEU A 90 -9.74 -18.02 0.78
N PHE A 91 -9.54 -19.12 1.53
CA PHE A 91 -8.37 -19.29 2.38
C PHE A 91 -7.06 -19.33 1.56
N ASP A 92 -7.05 -20.05 0.44
CA ASP A 92 -5.90 -20.16 -0.45
C ASP A 92 -5.55 -18.82 -1.09
N ALA A 93 -6.55 -18.10 -1.61
CA ALA A 93 -6.35 -16.76 -2.19
C ALA A 93 -5.79 -15.79 -1.15
N ALA A 94 -6.36 -15.77 0.07
CA ALA A 94 -5.83 -14.97 1.16
C ALA A 94 -4.38 -15.36 1.50
N ARG A 95 -4.06 -16.65 1.62
CA ARG A 95 -2.69 -17.09 1.89
C ARG A 95 -1.72 -16.65 0.79
N ASP A 96 -2.11 -16.82 -0.46
CA ASP A 96 -1.25 -16.53 -1.61
C ASP A 96 -1.01 -15.01 -1.72
N ASP A 97 -2.03 -14.18 -1.49
CA ASP A 97 -1.89 -12.73 -1.38
C ASP A 97 -1.00 -12.31 -0.20
N LEU A 98 -1.09 -13.01 0.94
CA LEU A 98 -0.17 -12.76 2.05
C LEU A 98 1.28 -13.00 1.61
N ALA A 99 1.56 -14.08 0.88
CA ALA A 99 2.90 -14.39 0.39
C ALA A 99 3.40 -13.36 -0.65
N HIS A 100 2.53 -12.84 -1.51
CA HIS A 100 2.88 -11.77 -2.46
C HIS A 100 3.05 -10.41 -1.76
N SER A 101 2.28 -10.16 -0.70
CA SER A 101 2.47 -9.03 0.20
C SER A 101 3.74 -9.17 1.05
N ALA A 102 4.21 -10.40 1.33
CA ALA A 102 5.47 -10.69 2.02
C ALA A 102 6.69 -10.42 1.12
N VAL A 103 6.61 -10.74 -0.17
CA VAL A 103 7.61 -10.32 -1.18
C VAL A 103 7.55 -8.80 -1.43
N SER A 104 6.42 -8.17 -1.09
CA SER A 104 6.22 -6.72 -1.10
C SER A 104 6.19 -6.11 0.31
N THR A 105 6.85 -6.71 1.31
CA THR A 105 6.88 -6.20 2.70
C THR A 105 7.70 -4.92 2.82
N ASN A 106 7.14 -3.86 2.28
CA ASN A 106 7.11 -2.52 2.83
C ASN A 106 5.69 -2.00 2.64
N THR A 107 4.68 -2.74 3.13
CA THR A 107 3.34 -2.16 3.28
C THR A 107 3.23 -1.56 4.68
N PRO A 108 2.85 -0.29 4.78
CA PRO A 108 3.12 0.49 5.96
C PRO A 108 2.08 0.24 7.05
N GLN A 109 2.51 0.40 8.29
CA GLN A 109 1.66 0.55 9.47
C GLN A 109 0.51 1.55 9.17
N GLU A 110 -0.75 1.12 9.26
CA GLU A 110 -1.85 2.07 9.41
C GLU A 110 -1.54 2.93 10.65
N GLY A 111 -1.26 4.21 10.42
CA GLY A 111 -1.04 5.20 11.47
C GLY A 111 0.36 5.82 11.59
N SER A 112 1.36 5.44 10.77
CA SER A 112 2.62 6.19 10.77
C SER A 112 2.53 7.45 9.87
N PRO A 113 3.07 8.61 10.30
CA PRO A 113 3.13 9.80 9.45
C PRO A 113 3.71 9.54 8.07
N LEU A 114 4.77 8.73 7.99
CA LEU A 114 5.41 8.34 6.74
C LEU A 114 4.46 7.56 5.82
N SER A 115 3.69 6.62 6.37
CA SER A 115 2.76 5.83 5.56
C SER A 115 1.66 6.69 4.95
N LEU A 116 1.17 7.64 5.72
CA LEU A 116 0.15 8.58 5.29
C LEU A 116 0.67 9.48 4.16
N VAL A 117 1.87 10.04 4.30
CA VAL A 117 2.50 10.84 3.23
C VAL A 117 2.70 10.00 1.98
N LEU A 118 3.28 8.80 2.09
CA LEU A 118 3.49 7.92 0.94
C LEU A 118 2.16 7.55 0.25
N ASN A 119 1.10 7.32 1.01
CA ASN A 119 -0.22 7.05 0.45
C ASN A 119 -0.79 8.26 -0.31
N ILE A 120 -0.66 9.49 0.25
CA ILE A 120 -1.07 10.73 -0.43
C ILE A 120 -0.34 10.86 -1.78
N LEU A 121 0.99 10.71 -1.77
CA LEU A 121 1.83 10.88 -2.96
C LEU A 121 1.56 9.82 -4.02
N ASN A 122 1.43 8.53 -3.63
CA ASN A 122 1.10 7.46 -4.58
C ASN A 122 -0.30 7.63 -5.20
N ARG A 123 -1.25 8.23 -4.48
CA ARG A 123 -2.62 8.48 -4.99
C ARG A 123 -2.76 9.84 -5.69
N PHE A 124 -1.72 10.65 -5.72
CA PHE A 124 -1.73 11.99 -6.31
C PHE A 124 -2.19 12.01 -7.78
N PRO A 125 -1.77 11.09 -8.68
CA PRO A 125 -2.29 11.07 -10.06
C PRO A 125 -3.82 10.86 -10.13
N THR A 126 -4.36 10.02 -9.24
CA THR A 126 -5.81 9.80 -9.15
C THR A 126 -6.53 11.05 -8.66
N PHE A 127 -5.97 11.76 -7.68
CA PHE A 127 -6.47 13.04 -7.21
C PHE A 127 -6.50 14.08 -8.34
N VAL A 128 -5.39 14.30 -9.04
CA VAL A 128 -5.32 15.24 -10.18
C VAL A 128 -6.30 14.87 -11.30
N ARG A 129 -6.48 13.58 -11.58
CA ARG A 129 -7.48 13.11 -12.57
C ARG A 129 -8.90 13.52 -12.19
N GLN A 130 -9.25 13.54 -10.90
CA GLN A 130 -10.57 14.01 -10.45
C GLN A 130 -10.70 15.53 -10.58
N LEU A 131 -9.64 16.29 -10.32
CA LEU A 131 -9.64 17.76 -10.52
C LEU A 131 -9.98 18.15 -11.97
N LYS A 132 -9.58 17.32 -12.93
CA LYS A 132 -9.92 17.50 -14.36
C LYS A 132 -11.39 17.18 -14.70
N ARG A 133 -12.08 16.35 -13.89
CA ARG A 133 -13.46 15.89 -14.14
C ARG A 133 -14.48 16.82 -13.48
N ARG A 134 -14.74 17.97 -14.11
CA ARG A 134 -15.67 18.97 -13.59
C ARG A 134 -17.08 18.79 -14.14
N TYR A 135 -18.09 19.03 -13.29
CA TYR A 135 -19.50 18.99 -13.67
C TYR A 135 -19.83 20.01 -14.77
N ASN A 136 -20.74 19.65 -15.69
CA ASN A 136 -21.32 20.53 -16.70
C ASN A 136 -20.30 21.19 -17.65
N GLY A 137 -19.26 20.44 -18.07
CA GLY A 137 -18.28 20.91 -19.06
C GLY A 137 -17.44 22.10 -18.61
N ARG A 138 -17.35 22.35 -17.30
CA ARG A 138 -16.50 23.41 -16.74
C ARG A 138 -15.02 23.15 -17.06
N ALA A 139 -14.25 24.23 -17.15
CA ALA A 139 -12.81 24.16 -17.35
C ALA A 139 -12.13 23.25 -16.30
N PRO A 140 -11.25 22.32 -16.72
CA PRO A 140 -10.43 21.53 -15.81
C PRO A 140 -9.60 22.41 -14.87
N LEU A 141 -9.32 21.91 -13.67
CA LEU A 141 -8.23 22.48 -12.87
C LEU A 141 -6.93 21.83 -13.36
N GLU A 142 -6.08 22.64 -13.97
CA GLU A 142 -4.82 22.20 -14.57
C GLU A 142 -3.69 22.22 -13.54
N VAL A 143 -2.70 21.35 -13.77
CA VAL A 143 -1.46 21.27 -12.98
C VAL A 143 -0.32 21.44 -13.98
N ASN A 144 0.15 22.66 -14.13
CA ASN A 144 1.01 23.07 -15.23
C ASN A 144 2.48 22.85 -14.89
N ASP A 145 2.88 23.29 -13.71
CA ASP A 145 4.26 23.26 -13.26
C ASP A 145 4.43 22.63 -11.87
N GLU A 146 5.65 22.71 -11.35
CA GLU A 146 6.04 22.16 -10.05
C GLU A 146 5.38 22.88 -8.89
N TYR A 147 5.15 24.19 -9.01
CA TYR A 147 4.51 24.98 -7.96
C TYR A 147 3.04 24.60 -7.80
N ASP A 148 2.32 24.34 -8.91
CA ASP A 148 0.96 23.80 -8.84
C ASP A 148 0.92 22.44 -8.09
N VAL A 149 1.94 21.60 -8.28
CA VAL A 149 2.04 20.31 -7.55
C VAL A 149 2.30 20.55 -6.06
N GLN A 150 3.20 21.48 -5.74
CA GLN A 150 3.52 21.86 -4.36
C GLN A 150 2.27 22.39 -3.64
N ASP A 151 1.53 23.33 -4.23
CA ASP A 151 0.31 23.90 -3.63
C ASP A 151 -0.74 22.83 -3.32
N LEU A 152 -0.93 21.89 -4.25
CA LEU A 152 -1.88 20.79 -4.09
C LEU A 152 -1.43 19.80 -3.02
N ILE A 153 -0.14 19.46 -2.97
CA ILE A 153 0.41 18.59 -1.92
C ILE A 153 0.30 19.25 -0.56
N TYR A 154 0.64 20.54 -0.45
CA TYR A 154 0.50 21.30 0.79
C TYR A 154 -0.94 21.25 1.30
N ALA A 155 -1.92 21.52 0.43
CA ALA A 155 -3.34 21.44 0.78
C ALA A 155 -3.71 20.05 1.30
N LEU A 156 -3.23 18.96 0.67
CA LEU A 156 -3.50 17.59 1.12
C LEU A 156 -2.82 17.28 2.46
N LEU A 157 -1.60 17.76 2.69
CA LEU A 157 -0.87 17.55 3.93
C LEU A 157 -1.53 18.27 5.12
N THR A 158 -2.10 19.47 4.91
CA THR A 158 -2.78 20.23 5.98
C THR A 158 -4.00 19.51 6.58
N LEU A 159 -4.55 18.51 5.87
CA LEU A 159 -5.62 17.66 6.39
C LEU A 159 -5.14 16.75 7.54
N HIS A 160 -3.83 16.55 7.67
CA HIS A 160 -3.24 15.53 8.54
C HIS A 160 -2.14 16.05 9.45
N PHE A 161 -1.46 17.15 9.09
CA PHE A 161 -0.33 17.69 9.82
C PHE A 161 -0.55 19.15 10.19
N ASN A 162 -0.22 19.51 11.43
CA ASN A 162 -0.42 20.86 11.97
C ASN A 162 0.80 21.78 11.83
N ASP A 163 2.02 21.22 11.77
CA ASP A 163 3.29 21.98 11.66
C ASP A 163 4.01 21.58 10.37
N ILE A 164 3.52 22.15 9.26
CA ILE A 164 4.12 22.01 7.93
C ILE A 164 4.87 23.30 7.65
N ARG A 165 6.19 23.23 7.62
CA ARG A 165 7.03 24.38 7.33
C ARG A 165 7.24 24.46 5.82
N ALA A 166 6.41 25.33 5.24
CA ALA A 166 6.70 26.02 4.00
C ALA A 166 8.14 26.57 4.04
N GLU A 167 9.06 26.16 3.17
CA GLU A 167 10.17 27.06 2.80
C GLU A 167 11.24 27.36 3.89
N GLU A 168 11.55 26.43 4.80
CA GLU A 168 12.59 26.64 5.82
C GLU A 168 14.00 26.65 5.18
N TYR A 169 14.82 27.64 5.51
CA TYR A 169 16.19 27.73 5.00
C TYR A 169 17.07 26.64 5.59
N THR A 170 17.75 25.88 4.73
CA THR A 170 18.83 24.98 5.16
C THR A 170 20.08 25.77 5.56
N PRO A 171 20.87 25.30 6.55
CA PRO A 171 22.24 25.78 6.74
C PRO A 171 22.99 25.70 5.41
N SER A 172 23.80 26.73 5.09
CA SER A 172 24.46 26.82 3.78
C SER A 172 25.24 25.54 3.46
N PHE A 173 24.85 24.85 2.38
CA PHE A 173 25.59 23.70 1.86
C PHE A 173 26.35 24.15 0.61
N ALA A 174 27.68 24.00 0.62
CA ALA A 174 28.56 24.43 -0.47
C ALA A 174 28.36 25.91 -0.91
N GLY A 175 28.05 26.80 0.04
CA GLY A 175 27.93 28.25 -0.19
C GLY A 175 26.59 28.72 -0.75
N ALA A 176 25.61 27.82 -0.96
CA ALA A 176 24.26 28.17 -1.36
C ALA A 176 23.26 27.73 -0.28
N ALA A 177 22.39 28.64 0.15
CA ALA A 177 21.21 28.27 0.91
C ALA A 177 20.16 27.75 -0.08
N SER A 178 19.63 26.54 0.13
CA SER A 178 18.48 26.05 -0.62
C SER A 178 17.25 26.01 0.26
N ARG A 179 16.11 26.28 -0.36
CA ARG A 179 14.79 26.23 0.23
C ARG A 179 14.29 24.79 0.11
N GLN A 180 13.79 24.22 1.20
CA GLN A 180 13.06 22.94 1.13
C GLN A 180 11.62 23.20 0.75
N ASP A 181 11.02 22.28 0.00
CA ASP A 181 9.60 22.39 -0.35
C ASP A 181 8.73 22.21 0.91
N PHE A 182 8.86 21.09 1.62
CA PHE A 182 8.14 20.87 2.88
C PHE A 182 8.97 20.19 3.95
N LEU A 183 8.93 20.73 5.17
CA LEU A 183 9.36 20.03 6.39
C LEU A 183 8.17 19.80 7.32
N LEU A 184 7.86 18.53 7.57
CA LEU A 184 6.96 18.11 8.65
C LEU A 184 7.76 18.07 9.95
N LYS A 185 7.76 19.17 10.69
CA LYS A 185 8.77 19.43 11.73
C LYS A 185 8.74 18.40 12.85
N LYS A 186 7.54 18.03 13.30
CA LYS A 186 7.35 17.09 14.41
C LYS A 186 7.70 15.66 13.99
N GLU A 187 7.39 15.32 12.75
CA GLU A 187 7.59 14.01 12.14
C GLU A 187 9.02 13.83 11.60
N LYS A 188 9.77 14.94 11.48
CA LYS A 188 11.12 15.01 10.88
C LYS A 188 11.19 14.42 9.48
N ILE A 189 10.15 14.67 8.69
CA ILE A 189 10.03 14.24 7.30
C ILE A 189 10.22 15.47 6.41
N VAL A 190 11.23 15.43 5.55
CA VAL A 190 11.41 16.39 4.45
C VAL A 190 10.77 15.80 3.19
N ILE A 191 10.04 16.61 2.44
CA ILE A 191 9.46 16.23 1.16
C ILE A 191 9.98 17.22 0.13
N GLU A 192 10.65 16.70 -0.90
CA GLU A 192 11.10 17.43 -2.08
C GLU A 192 10.19 17.05 -3.26
N VAL A 193 9.69 18.03 -4.00
CA VAL A 193 8.71 17.84 -5.07
C VAL A 193 9.32 18.25 -6.40
N LYS A 194 9.19 17.38 -7.39
CA LYS A 194 9.54 17.67 -8.79
C LYS A 194 8.35 17.39 -9.70
N LYS A 195 8.18 18.22 -10.74
CA LYS A 195 7.31 17.90 -11.88
C LYS A 195 8.15 17.78 -13.15
N THR A 196 8.03 16.65 -13.84
CA THR A 196 8.72 16.49 -15.13
C THR A 196 8.11 17.39 -16.21
N ARG A 197 8.96 17.69 -17.19
CA ARG A 197 8.62 18.41 -18.41
C ARG A 197 9.65 18.08 -19.48
N GLU A 198 9.43 18.52 -20.71
CA GLU A 198 10.35 18.28 -21.84
C GLU A 198 11.82 18.63 -21.51
N SER A 199 12.04 19.72 -20.77
CA SER A 199 13.38 20.16 -20.39
C SER A 199 13.96 19.47 -19.14
N LEU A 200 13.16 18.66 -18.42
CA LEU A 200 13.49 18.01 -17.14
C LEU A 200 13.02 16.54 -17.13
N GLY A 201 13.68 15.70 -17.94
CA GLY A 201 13.50 14.24 -17.95
C GLY A 201 14.43 13.49 -16.97
N ALA A 202 14.43 12.15 -17.05
CA ALA A 202 15.07 11.24 -16.08
C ALA A 202 16.49 11.63 -15.64
N GLY A 203 17.39 11.93 -16.57
CA GLY A 203 18.80 12.25 -16.23
C GLY A 203 18.96 13.57 -15.48
N LYS A 204 18.19 14.60 -15.85
CA LYS A 204 18.25 15.91 -15.19
C LYS A 204 17.56 15.89 -13.84
N VAL A 205 16.36 15.29 -13.76
CA VAL A 205 15.63 15.19 -12.49
C VAL A 205 16.42 14.37 -11.46
N GLY A 206 17.04 13.25 -11.87
CA GLY A 206 17.90 12.49 -10.97
C GLY A 206 19.12 13.28 -10.50
N GLY A 207 19.74 14.08 -11.38
CA GLY A 207 20.86 14.94 -11.03
C GLY A 207 20.50 16.03 -10.01
N GLU A 208 19.35 16.70 -10.19
CA GLU A 208 18.82 17.67 -9.22
C GLU A 208 18.54 17.00 -7.87
N LEU A 209 17.82 15.87 -7.87
CA LEU A 209 17.45 15.15 -6.65
C LEU A 209 18.68 14.63 -5.87
N LEU A 210 19.77 14.27 -6.54
CA LEU A 210 21.02 13.90 -5.86
C LEU A 210 21.65 15.08 -5.10
N ILE A 211 21.55 16.29 -5.66
CA ILE A 211 22.00 17.51 -4.98
C ILE A 211 21.11 17.77 -3.77
N ASP A 212 19.80 17.65 -3.92
CA ASP A 212 18.84 17.87 -2.83
C ASP A 212 19.04 16.84 -1.70
N MET A 213 19.26 15.56 -2.03
CA MET A 213 19.65 14.52 -1.06
C MET A 213 20.91 14.91 -0.27
N ALA A 214 21.95 15.40 -0.94
CA ALA A 214 23.19 15.79 -0.28
C ALA A 214 22.98 16.96 0.70
N ARG A 215 22.12 17.92 0.34
CA ARG A 215 21.78 19.07 1.19
C ARG A 215 20.98 18.64 2.42
N TYR A 216 19.97 17.79 2.27
CA TYR A 216 19.07 17.46 3.38
C TYR A 216 19.64 16.50 4.40
N ARG A 217 20.60 15.65 4.02
CA ARG A 217 21.34 14.83 4.98
C ARG A 217 22.07 15.63 6.05
N ALA A 218 22.39 16.90 5.77
CA ALA A 218 23.02 17.80 6.74
C ALA A 218 22.00 18.49 7.67
N HIS A 219 20.70 18.34 7.43
CA HIS A 219 19.66 19.03 8.20
C HIS A 219 19.32 18.27 9.49
N GLN A 220 19.48 18.91 10.64
CA GLN A 220 19.31 18.29 11.97
C GLN A 220 17.90 17.73 12.25
N ASP A 221 16.88 18.24 11.56
CA ASP A 221 15.49 17.80 11.69
C ASP A 221 14.99 16.94 10.52
N CYS A 222 15.92 16.35 9.74
CA CYS A 222 15.59 15.44 8.65
C CYS A 222 15.95 14.00 9.03
N ASP A 223 14.99 13.26 9.59
CA ASP A 223 15.15 11.82 9.86
C ASP A 223 14.76 10.99 8.62
N THR A 224 13.86 11.49 7.77
CA THR A 224 13.41 10.83 6.54
C THR A 224 13.26 11.85 5.42
N LEU A 225 13.76 11.53 4.23
CA LEU A 225 13.65 12.36 3.04
C LEU A 225 12.77 11.64 2.00
N ILE A 226 11.74 12.31 1.54
CA ILE A 226 10.85 11.81 0.49
C ILE A 226 11.09 12.65 -0.77
N LEU A 227 11.50 11.99 -1.84
CA LEU A 227 11.61 12.60 -3.16
C LEU A 227 10.38 12.22 -3.97
N PHE A 228 9.52 13.19 -4.23
CA PHE A 228 8.31 13.01 -5.02
C PHE A 228 8.51 13.57 -6.43
N VAL A 229 8.27 12.75 -7.45
CA VAL A 229 8.30 13.17 -8.86
C VAL A 229 6.94 12.91 -9.47
N TYR A 230 6.23 13.98 -9.81
CA TYR A 230 5.02 13.90 -10.63
C TYR A 230 5.40 13.89 -12.12
N ASP A 231 5.16 12.75 -12.78
CA ASP A 231 5.52 12.54 -14.18
C ASP A 231 4.27 12.21 -15.03
N PRO A 232 3.38 13.19 -15.25
CA PRO A 232 2.09 12.95 -15.93
C PRO A 232 2.24 12.51 -17.38
N ASP A 233 3.32 12.91 -18.04
CA ASP A 233 3.55 12.69 -19.47
C ASP A 233 4.63 11.61 -19.74
N CYS A 234 5.03 10.88 -18.70
CA CYS A 234 5.98 9.76 -18.77
C CYS A 234 7.35 10.12 -19.38
N TYR A 235 7.91 11.30 -19.04
CA TYR A 235 9.28 11.69 -19.42
C TYR A 235 10.36 10.80 -18.78
N ILE A 236 10.00 10.01 -17.76
CA ILE A 236 10.86 8.99 -17.15
C ILE A 236 10.44 7.61 -17.66
N ASN A 237 11.19 7.09 -18.64
CA ASN A 237 10.89 5.78 -19.26
C ASN A 237 11.05 4.59 -18.31
N ASN A 238 12.01 4.64 -17.37
CA ASN A 238 12.27 3.58 -16.40
C ASN A 238 12.18 4.13 -14.96
N PRO A 239 10.96 4.36 -14.44
CA PRO A 239 10.76 4.92 -13.10
C PRO A 239 11.33 4.02 -12.01
N LEU A 240 11.18 2.69 -12.14
CA LEU A 240 11.71 1.74 -11.16
C LEU A 240 13.23 1.79 -11.07
N GLY A 241 13.92 1.94 -12.21
CA GLY A 241 15.37 2.13 -12.25
C GLY A 241 15.80 3.40 -11.52
N VAL A 242 15.21 4.55 -11.88
CA VAL A 242 15.53 5.84 -11.23
C VAL A 242 15.26 5.80 -9.72
N LYS A 243 14.13 5.22 -9.31
CA LYS A 243 13.80 4.99 -7.91
C LYS A 243 14.88 4.18 -7.19
N THR A 244 15.21 3.01 -7.72
CA THR A 244 16.19 2.09 -7.11
C THR A 244 17.57 2.72 -7.03
N ASP A 245 18.00 3.42 -8.09
CA ASP A 245 19.29 4.08 -8.15
C ASP A 245 19.43 5.18 -7.09
N LEU A 246 18.40 6.03 -6.93
CA LEU A 246 18.37 7.09 -5.91
C LEU A 246 18.31 6.53 -4.49
N GLU A 247 17.40 5.58 -4.21
CA GLU A 247 17.27 4.96 -2.89
C GLU A 247 18.55 4.20 -2.50
N SER A 248 19.25 3.57 -3.46
CA SER A 248 20.52 2.87 -3.20
C SER A 248 21.67 3.77 -2.77
N LYS A 249 21.58 5.10 -3.03
CA LYS A 249 22.59 6.06 -2.55
C LYS A 249 22.47 6.32 -1.04
N ASP A 250 21.46 5.77 -0.38
CA ASP A 250 21.20 5.91 1.03
C ASP A 250 21.33 4.61 1.80
N ALA A 251 22.52 4.38 2.37
CA ALA A 251 22.82 3.19 3.15
C ALA A 251 21.92 3.02 4.39
N GLU A 252 21.37 4.11 4.92
CA GLU A 252 20.49 4.11 6.10
C GLU A 252 19.01 3.83 5.76
N GLY A 253 18.63 3.82 4.48
CA GLY A 253 17.26 3.53 4.04
C GLY A 253 16.21 4.58 4.45
N LYS A 254 16.65 5.79 4.80
CA LYS A 254 15.86 6.97 5.18
C LYS A 254 15.35 7.77 3.99
N VAL A 255 15.92 7.56 2.80
CA VAL A 255 15.41 8.13 1.56
C VAL A 255 14.31 7.24 0.98
N LYS A 256 13.19 7.86 0.60
CA LYS A 256 12.08 7.22 -0.12
C LYS A 256 11.80 7.98 -1.40
N VAL A 257 11.63 7.27 -2.50
CA VAL A 257 11.37 7.89 -3.81
C VAL A 257 10.02 7.42 -4.32
N VAL A 258 9.18 8.39 -4.69
CA VAL A 258 7.86 8.15 -5.29
C VAL A 258 7.83 8.84 -6.65
N ILE A 259 7.78 8.05 -7.72
CA ILE A 259 7.57 8.54 -9.08
C ILE A 259 6.14 8.19 -9.47
N ALA A 260 5.33 9.21 -9.66
CA ALA A 260 3.90 9.09 -9.86
C ALA A 260 3.55 9.36 -11.33
N GLN A 261 3.25 8.27 -12.05
CA GLN A 261 2.77 8.23 -13.44
C GLN A 261 1.30 7.78 -13.47
N PHE A 262 0.65 7.87 -14.63
CA PHE A 262 -0.74 7.43 -14.83
C PHE A 262 -0.88 5.95 -15.16
#